data_AF-A0A177WY17-F1
#
_entry.id   AF-A0A177WY17-F1
#
_cell.length_a   1.000
_cell.length_b   1.000
_cell.length_c   1.000
_cell.angle_alpha   90.00
_cell.angle_beta   90.00
_cell.angle_gamma   90.00
#
_symmetry.space_group_name_H-M   'P 1'
#
loop_
_entity.id
_entity.type
_entity.pdbx_description
1 polymer ?
#
loop_
_entity_poly.entity_id
_entity_poly.type
_entity_poly.pdbx_seq_one_letter_code
_entity_poly.pdbx_strand_id
1 'polypeptide(L)'
;MTTLDTLCSNLNFNYESLLLSSSDKKEYADARMAFHHSIESIRNQALFSVILMRQLLAKLRPENADPNIALLLPDIFPESSESLCSVILEALLRAPGLTRAQHISVLSRRGEKLHDKLPKAFEHIKMHWDWSSTQLLSSFDVVIVVCSAMHFPLTQELILNQISYSKTLFFVTTNGVTINRAKNMIKSSAVVIPCFDYQSELLGHRFDQQSQYTH
;
A
#
# COMPACT_ATOMS: atom_id res chain seq x y z
N MET A 1 1.58 -44.25 19.48
CA MET A 1 1.25 -42.88 19.06
C MET A 1 0.97 -42.07 20.31
N THR A 2 1.88 -41.19 20.71
CA THR A 2 1.61 -40.24 21.79
C THR A 2 0.62 -39.20 21.28
N THR A 3 -0.51 -39.03 21.98
CA THR A 3 -1.50 -38.01 21.61
C THR A 3 -0.93 -36.62 21.84
N LEU A 4 -1.38 -35.63 21.06
CA LEU A 4 -0.98 -34.22 21.19
C LEU A 4 -1.12 -33.73 22.65
N ASP A 5 -2.17 -34.17 23.34
CA ASP A 5 -2.41 -33.89 24.76
C ASP A 5 -1.27 -34.39 25.66
N THR A 6 -0.75 -35.60 25.40
CA THR A 6 0.37 -36.18 26.17
C THR A 6 1.67 -35.41 25.92
N LEU A 7 1.81 -34.80 24.74
CA LEU A 7 2.97 -34.01 24.34
C LEU A 7 2.90 -32.62 24.99
N CYS A 8 1.71 -31.99 24.97
CA CYS A 8 1.44 -30.70 25.60
C CYS A 8 1.52 -30.77 27.13
N SER A 9 1.08 -31.86 27.77
CA SER A 9 1.11 -32.03 29.23
C SER A 9 2.52 -32.25 29.79
N ASN A 10 3.48 -32.62 28.95
CA ASN A 10 4.89 -32.82 29.33
C ASN A 10 5.80 -31.65 28.90
N LEU A 11 5.27 -30.66 28.17
CA LEU A 11 5.98 -29.41 27.93
C LEU A 11 5.98 -28.62 29.24
N ASN A 12 7.09 -28.72 29.97
CA ASN A 12 7.36 -27.88 31.14
C ASN A 12 7.61 -26.44 30.64
N PHE A 13 6.54 -25.74 30.26
CA PHE A 13 6.60 -24.38 29.75
C PHE A 13 6.78 -23.42 30.92
N ASN A 14 8.03 -23.26 31.36
CA ASN A 14 8.36 -22.27 32.37
C ASN A 14 8.45 -20.89 31.71
N TYR A 15 7.35 -20.14 31.77
CA TYR A 15 7.28 -18.77 31.25
C TYR A 15 8.44 -17.91 31.75
N GLU A 16 8.86 -18.09 33.02
CA GLU A 16 9.95 -17.33 33.65
C GLU A 16 11.33 -17.60 33.05
N SER A 17 11.57 -18.82 32.55
CA SER A 17 12.82 -19.17 31.85
C SER A 17 12.91 -18.58 30.44
N LEU A 18 11.77 -18.18 29.86
CA LEU A 18 11.65 -17.49 28.58
C LEU A 18 11.44 -15.98 28.75
N LEU A 19 11.30 -15.51 29.98
CA LEU A 19 11.25 -14.09 30.28
C LEU A 19 12.64 -13.51 30.01
N LEU A 20 12.71 -12.74 28.92
CA LEU A 20 13.82 -11.88 28.55
C LEU A 20 14.37 -11.12 29.77
N SER A 21 15.65 -10.76 29.78
CA SER A 21 16.21 -9.93 30.85
C SER A 21 15.42 -8.60 30.96
N SER A 22 15.45 -7.89 32.09
CA SER A 22 14.62 -6.69 32.29
C SER A 22 14.87 -5.58 31.26
N SER A 23 16.10 -5.46 30.74
CA SER A 23 16.44 -4.57 29.62
C SER A 23 15.83 -5.05 28.30
N ASP A 24 15.97 -6.34 28.01
CA ASP A 24 15.44 -6.95 26.79
C ASP A 24 13.91 -6.90 26.78
N LYS A 25 13.23 -7.10 27.91
CA LYS A 25 11.76 -6.97 28.01
C LYS A 25 11.27 -5.59 27.60
N LYS A 26 11.98 -4.54 27.99
CA LYS A 26 11.61 -3.15 27.66
C LYS A 26 11.84 -2.89 26.17
N GLU A 27 12.99 -3.28 25.64
CA GLU A 27 13.31 -3.14 24.21
C GLU A 27 12.31 -3.87 23.32
N TYR A 28 11.95 -5.12 23.65
CA TYR A 28 10.95 -5.88 22.91
C TYR A 28 9.53 -5.28 23.05
N ALA A 29 9.16 -4.76 24.22
CA ALA A 29 7.88 -4.08 24.41
C ALA A 29 7.83 -2.78 23.58
N ASP A 30 8.90 -1.98 23.58
CA ASP A 30 9.02 -0.75 22.82
C ASP A 30 9.00 -1.04 21.31
N ALA A 31 9.72 -2.06 20.84
CA ALA A 31 9.69 -2.51 19.44
C ALA A 31 8.30 -2.98 19.02
N ARG A 32 7.60 -3.74 19.87
CA ARG A 32 6.22 -4.19 19.61
C ARG A 32 5.25 -3.02 19.56
N MET A 33 5.33 -2.07 20.48
CA MET A 33 4.50 -0.85 20.47
C MET A 33 4.76 -0.01 19.21
N ALA A 34 6.03 0.19 18.86
CA ALA A 34 6.43 0.90 17.65
C ALA A 34 5.91 0.21 16.38
N PHE A 35 5.98 -1.13 16.32
CA PHE A 35 5.39 -1.90 15.23
C PHE A 35 3.86 -1.70 15.14
N HIS A 36 3.13 -1.82 16.25
CA HIS A 36 1.68 -1.60 16.25
C HIS A 36 1.30 -0.19 15.81
N HIS A 37 1.98 0.83 16.34
CA HIS A 37 1.77 2.23 15.93
C HIS A 37 2.08 2.44 14.45
N SER A 38 3.14 1.81 13.93
CA SER A 38 3.49 1.86 12.51
C SER A 38 2.37 1.27 11.63
N ILE A 39 1.87 0.08 11.98
CA ILE A 39 0.79 -0.58 11.23
C ILE A 39 -0.51 0.25 11.27
N GLU A 40 -0.88 0.78 12.43
CA GLU A 40 -2.05 1.63 12.58
C GLU A 40 -1.93 2.91 11.75
N SER A 41 -0.76 3.56 11.79
CA SER A 41 -0.45 4.74 10.99
C SER A 41 -0.60 4.46 9.50
N ILE A 42 -0.05 3.34 9.00
CA ILE A 42 -0.17 2.94 7.59
C ILE A 42 -1.64 2.74 7.19
N ARG A 43 -2.44 2.07 8.03
CA ARG A 43 -3.88 1.86 7.77
C ARG A 43 -4.65 3.18 7.72
N ASN A 44 -4.39 4.08 8.66
CA ASN A 44 -5.04 5.39 8.72
C ASN A 44 -4.65 6.25 7.51
N GLN A 45 -3.37 6.25 7.12
CA GLN A 45 -2.88 6.95 5.92
C GLN A 45 -3.53 6.40 4.64
N ALA A 46 -3.68 5.08 4.52
CA ALA A 46 -4.35 4.46 3.38
C ALA A 46 -5.82 4.88 3.29
N LEU A 47 -6.57 4.81 4.40
CA LEU A 47 -7.97 5.24 4.44
C LEU A 47 -8.10 6.74 4.09
N PHE A 48 -7.23 7.58 4.65
CA PHE A 48 -7.23 9.01 4.38
C PHE A 48 -6.92 9.30 2.91
N SER A 49 -5.91 8.64 2.31
CA SER A 49 -5.60 8.74 0.89
C SER A 49 -6.78 8.38 0.00
N VAL A 50 -7.47 7.29 0.35
CA VAL A 50 -8.66 6.83 -0.38
C VAL A 50 -9.80 7.86 -0.29
N ILE A 51 -10.01 8.48 0.88
CA ILE A 51 -10.99 9.56 1.06
C ILE A 51 -10.63 10.80 0.24
N LEU A 52 -9.36 11.21 0.24
CA LEU A 52 -8.88 12.33 -0.58
C LEU A 52 -9.05 12.05 -2.07
N MET A 53 -8.71 10.84 -2.51
CA MET A 53 -8.92 10.39 -3.89
C MET A 53 -10.41 10.48 -4.28
N ARG A 54 -11.33 10.10 -3.40
CA ARG A 54 -12.78 10.28 -3.62
C ARG A 54 -13.15 11.74 -3.87
N GLN A 55 -12.66 12.65 -3.03
CA GLN A 55 -12.94 14.08 -3.17
C GLN A 55 -12.36 14.65 -4.46
N LEU A 56 -11.17 14.19 -4.85
CA LEU A 56 -10.54 14.59 -6.10
C LEU A 56 -11.33 14.07 -7.31
N LEU A 57 -11.75 12.81 -7.29
CA LEU A 57 -12.56 12.22 -8.35
C LEU A 57 -13.91 12.91 -8.51
N ALA A 58 -14.59 13.22 -7.40
CA ALA A 58 -15.86 13.95 -7.45
C ALA A 58 -15.71 15.34 -8.12
N LYS A 59 -14.53 15.97 -8.03
CA LYS A 59 -14.23 17.25 -8.71
C LYS A 59 -13.84 17.08 -10.17
N LEU A 60 -13.04 16.06 -10.48
CA LEU A 60 -12.48 15.85 -11.82
C LEU A 60 -13.43 15.09 -12.75
N ARG A 61 -14.33 14.28 -12.19
CA ARG A 61 -15.28 13.39 -12.89
C ARG A 61 -16.63 13.34 -12.16
N PRO A 62 -17.34 14.47 -12.04
CA PRO A 62 -18.63 14.50 -11.37
C PRO A 62 -19.67 13.54 -12.00
N GLU A 63 -19.49 13.20 -13.28
CA GLU A 63 -20.35 12.28 -14.03
C GLU A 63 -20.14 10.80 -13.72
N ASN A 64 -19.00 10.43 -13.12
CA ASN A 64 -18.66 9.04 -12.83
C ASN A 64 -18.80 8.73 -11.33
N ALA A 65 -20.00 8.31 -10.94
CA ALA A 65 -20.33 7.98 -9.56
C ALA A 65 -19.66 6.69 -9.05
N ASP A 66 -19.13 5.85 -9.95
CA ASP A 66 -18.56 4.54 -9.60
C ASP A 66 -17.29 4.24 -10.43
N PRO A 67 -16.17 4.91 -10.10
CA PRO A 67 -14.92 4.82 -10.84
C PRO A 67 -14.34 3.40 -10.84
N ASN A 68 -13.79 2.98 -11.98
CA ASN A 68 -12.96 1.78 -12.10
C ASN A 68 -11.57 2.06 -11.52
N ILE A 69 -11.18 1.32 -10.49
CA ILE A 69 -9.93 1.53 -9.76
C ILE A 69 -9.03 0.31 -9.92
N ALA A 70 -7.79 0.54 -10.33
CA ALA A 70 -6.76 -0.48 -10.36
C ALA A 70 -5.67 -0.21 -9.32
N LEU A 71 -5.17 -1.26 -8.66
CA LEU A 71 -3.89 -1.23 -7.95
C LEU A 71 -2.82 -1.79 -8.88
N LEU A 72 -1.84 -0.97 -9.25
CA LEU A 72 -0.68 -1.40 -10.02
C LEU A 72 0.45 -1.78 -9.07
N LEU A 73 0.82 -3.06 -9.12
CA LEU A 73 1.90 -3.67 -8.35
C LEU A 73 3.04 -4.02 -9.32
N PRO A 74 3.97 -3.09 -9.57
CA PRO A 74 5.10 -3.31 -10.47
C PRO A 74 6.15 -4.27 -9.91
N ASP A 75 6.11 -4.50 -8.60
CA ASP A 75 7.11 -5.24 -7.85
C ASP A 75 6.89 -6.75 -7.75
N ILE A 76 8.00 -7.47 -7.49
CA ILE A 76 8.07 -8.93 -7.24
C ILE A 76 8.27 -9.24 -5.73
N PHE A 77 7.88 -8.34 -4.82
CA PHE A 77 7.99 -8.41 -3.33
C PHE A 77 9.16 -7.64 -2.70
N PRO A 78 8.88 -6.99 -1.56
CA PRO A 78 8.86 -7.66 -0.26
C PRO A 78 7.43 -7.92 0.26
N GLU A 79 7.30 -8.74 1.32
CA GLU A 79 6.06 -8.92 2.12
C GLU A 79 5.37 -7.58 2.45
N SER A 80 6.14 -6.49 2.51
CA SER A 80 5.66 -5.13 2.71
C SER A 80 4.75 -4.60 1.60
N SER A 81 5.04 -4.86 0.31
CA SER A 81 4.18 -4.43 -0.81
C SER A 81 2.87 -5.22 -0.87
N GLU A 82 2.94 -6.49 -0.49
CA GLU A 82 1.83 -7.44 -0.36
C GLU A 82 0.87 -7.01 0.77
N SER A 83 1.45 -6.66 1.92
CA SER A 83 0.76 -6.10 3.07
C SER A 83 0.13 -4.75 2.75
N LEU A 84 0.87 -3.87 2.06
CA LEU A 84 0.38 -2.55 1.66
C LEU A 84 -0.76 -2.67 0.64
N CYS A 85 -0.70 -3.62 -0.29
CA CYS A 85 -1.80 -3.93 -1.19
C CYS A 85 -3.06 -4.32 -0.40
N SER A 86 -2.94 -5.25 0.55
CA SER A 86 -4.07 -5.67 1.40
C SER A 86 -4.66 -4.50 2.21
N VAL A 87 -3.80 -3.63 2.75
CA VAL A 87 -4.24 -2.43 3.50
C VAL A 87 -4.99 -1.44 2.59
N ILE A 88 -4.50 -1.19 1.37
CA ILE A 88 -5.16 -0.29 0.42
C ILE A 88 -6.48 -0.90 -0.08
N LEU A 89 -6.52 -2.20 -0.37
CA LEU A 89 -7.76 -2.90 -0.74
C LEU A 89 -8.80 -2.81 0.39
N GLU A 90 -8.39 -3.04 1.63
CA GLU A 90 -9.26 -2.87 2.79
C GLU A 90 -9.77 -1.42 2.90
N ALA A 91 -8.90 -0.43 2.71
CA ALA A 91 -9.28 0.98 2.73
C ALA A 91 -10.30 1.32 1.62
N LEU A 92 -10.13 0.79 0.42
CA LEU A 92 -11.07 0.96 -0.69
C LEU A 92 -12.44 0.35 -0.38
N LEU A 93 -12.48 -0.86 0.17
CA LEU A 93 -13.75 -1.51 0.55
C LEU A 93 -14.44 -0.83 1.72
N ARG A 94 -13.66 -0.25 2.65
CA ARG A 94 -14.19 0.47 3.82
C ARG A 94 -14.61 1.91 3.52
N ALA A 95 -14.19 2.51 2.41
CA ALA A 95 -14.53 3.87 2.05
C ALA A 95 -15.93 3.94 1.41
N PRO A 96 -16.98 4.35 2.15
CA PRO A 96 -18.35 4.29 1.64
C PRO A 96 -18.53 5.23 0.44
N GLY A 97 -19.11 4.69 -0.62
CA GLY A 97 -19.49 5.44 -1.82
C GLY A 97 -18.31 5.92 -2.68
N LEU A 98 -17.11 5.34 -2.54
CA LEU A 98 -16.03 5.59 -3.48
C LEU A 98 -16.15 4.72 -4.74
N THR A 99 -16.24 3.40 -4.58
CA THR A 99 -16.37 2.45 -5.68
C THR A 99 -16.96 1.14 -5.17
N ARG A 100 -17.64 0.37 -6.02
CA ARG A 100 -18.06 -1.00 -5.70
C ARG A 100 -16.88 -1.95 -5.87
N ALA A 101 -16.87 -3.03 -5.07
CA ALA A 101 -15.77 -3.97 -5.09
C ALA A 101 -15.51 -4.63 -6.46
N GLN A 102 -16.55 -4.84 -7.26
CA GLN A 102 -16.46 -5.36 -8.64
C GLN A 102 -15.76 -4.41 -9.63
N HIS A 103 -15.59 -3.13 -9.28
CA HIS A 103 -14.87 -2.11 -10.06
C HIS A 103 -13.40 -1.97 -9.60
N ILE A 104 -12.99 -2.76 -8.60
CA ILE A 104 -11.61 -2.81 -8.12
C ILE A 104 -10.89 -3.94 -8.84
N SER A 105 -9.68 -3.65 -9.32
CA SER A 105 -8.79 -4.64 -9.93
C SER A 105 -7.37 -4.51 -9.40
N VAL A 106 -6.62 -5.61 -9.46
CA VAL A 106 -5.18 -5.62 -9.17
C VAL A 106 -4.43 -5.98 -10.45
N LEU A 107 -3.44 -5.16 -10.81
CA LEU A 107 -2.56 -5.36 -11.95
C LEU A 107 -1.17 -5.75 -11.40
N SER A 108 -0.75 -7.00 -11.58
CA SER A 108 0.54 -7.50 -11.08
C SER A 108 1.24 -8.42 -12.09
N ARG A 109 2.58 -8.46 -12.06
CA ARG A 109 3.36 -9.45 -12.83
C ARG A 109 3.16 -10.91 -12.37
N ARG A 110 2.72 -11.14 -11.13
CA ARG A 110 2.54 -12.49 -10.55
C ARG A 110 1.18 -12.64 -9.85
N GLY A 111 0.11 -12.19 -10.51
CA GLY A 111 -1.25 -12.16 -9.95
C GLY A 111 -1.67 -13.48 -9.30
N GLU A 112 -1.33 -14.62 -9.89
CA GLU A 112 -1.61 -15.95 -9.33
C GLU A 112 -1.06 -16.15 -7.90
N LYS A 113 0.22 -15.79 -7.65
CA LYS A 113 0.82 -15.95 -6.31
C LYS A 113 0.28 -14.96 -5.29
N LEU A 114 -0.11 -13.77 -5.75
CA LEU A 114 -0.72 -12.77 -4.90
C LEU A 114 -2.12 -13.19 -4.50
N HIS A 115 -2.88 -13.80 -5.42
CA HIS A 115 -4.23 -14.28 -5.17
C HIS A 115 -4.29 -15.24 -3.99
N ASP A 116 -3.38 -16.22 -3.93
CA ASP A 116 -3.32 -17.20 -2.84
C ASP A 116 -2.97 -16.60 -1.48
N LYS A 117 -2.32 -15.43 -1.47
CA LYS A 117 -1.86 -14.75 -0.27
C LYS A 117 -2.82 -13.67 0.22
N LEU A 118 -3.71 -13.18 -0.64
CA LEU A 118 -4.70 -12.21 -0.22
C LEU A 118 -5.74 -12.86 0.71
N PRO A 119 -6.20 -12.15 1.75
CA PRO A 119 -7.33 -12.57 2.54
C PRO A 119 -8.55 -12.96 1.69
N LYS A 120 -9.30 -14.00 2.09
CA LYS A 120 -10.53 -14.45 1.42
C LYS A 120 -11.55 -13.32 1.19
N ALA A 121 -11.51 -12.29 2.04
CA ALA A 121 -12.32 -11.08 1.88
C ALA A 121 -12.11 -10.38 0.52
N PHE A 122 -11.04 -10.68 -0.22
CA PHE A 122 -10.69 -10.07 -1.51
C PHE A 122 -10.85 -11.01 -2.70
N GLU A 123 -11.42 -12.21 -2.53
CA GLU A 123 -11.53 -13.24 -3.59
C GLU A 123 -12.34 -12.77 -4.82
N HIS A 124 -13.23 -11.80 -4.64
CA HIS A 124 -14.03 -11.22 -5.72
C HIS A 124 -13.32 -10.11 -6.50
N ILE A 125 -12.12 -9.70 -6.07
CA ILE A 125 -11.34 -8.65 -6.74
C ILE A 125 -10.65 -9.24 -7.96
N LYS A 126 -10.87 -8.61 -9.11
CA LYS A 126 -10.30 -9.08 -10.37
C LYS A 126 -8.79 -8.87 -10.38
N MET A 127 -8.03 -9.94 -10.61
CA MET A 127 -6.59 -9.85 -10.81
C MET A 127 -6.25 -9.98 -12.29
N HIS A 128 -5.38 -9.09 -12.75
CA HIS A 128 -4.78 -9.13 -14.07
C HIS A 128 -3.29 -9.39 -13.92
N TRP A 129 -2.82 -10.42 -14.61
CA TRP A 129 -1.42 -10.73 -14.78
C TRP A 129 -1.16 -11.08 -16.24
N ASP A 130 0.08 -10.85 -16.68
CA ASP A 130 0.51 -11.12 -18.06
C ASP A 130 -0.48 -10.57 -19.11
N TRP A 131 -0.93 -9.33 -18.90
CA TRP A 131 -1.96 -8.76 -19.76
C TRP A 131 -1.38 -8.36 -21.12
N SER A 132 -1.86 -9.04 -22.16
CA SER A 132 -1.52 -8.76 -23.56
C SER A 132 -2.25 -7.54 -24.14
N SER A 133 -3.33 -7.09 -23.48
CA SER A 133 -4.09 -5.94 -23.93
C SER A 133 -3.29 -4.65 -23.76
N THR A 134 -3.11 -3.94 -24.87
CA THR A 134 -2.44 -2.64 -24.94
C THR A 134 -3.33 -1.48 -24.50
N GLN A 135 -4.59 -1.75 -24.12
CA GLN A 135 -5.56 -0.72 -23.72
C GLN A 135 -6.07 -0.92 -22.29
N LEU A 136 -5.51 -1.87 -21.53
CA LEU A 136 -5.99 -2.20 -20.20
C LEU A 136 -5.97 -1.00 -19.25
N LEU A 137 -4.93 -0.16 -19.28
CA LEU A 137 -4.89 1.01 -18.38
C LEU A 137 -6.00 2.03 -18.68
N SER A 138 -6.43 2.15 -19.94
CA SER A 138 -7.50 3.08 -20.32
C SER A 138 -8.88 2.70 -19.79
N SER A 139 -9.10 1.45 -19.36
CA SER A 139 -10.36 1.03 -18.76
C SER A 139 -10.53 1.49 -17.30
N PHE A 140 -9.46 2.01 -16.69
CA PHE A 140 -9.46 2.48 -15.31
C PHE A 140 -9.50 4.00 -15.25
N ASP A 141 -10.36 4.51 -14.37
CA ASP A 141 -10.41 5.92 -14.02
C ASP A 141 -9.22 6.31 -13.16
N VAL A 142 -8.84 5.42 -12.23
CA VAL A 142 -7.68 5.58 -11.34
C VAL A 142 -6.80 4.35 -11.34
N VAL A 143 -5.50 4.57 -11.39
CA VAL A 143 -4.48 3.57 -11.13
C VAL A 143 -3.68 4.00 -9.91
N ILE A 144 -3.81 3.26 -8.81
CA ILE A 144 -3.02 3.43 -7.59
C ILE A 144 -1.71 2.66 -7.77
N VAL A 145 -0.58 3.36 -7.84
CA VAL A 145 0.74 2.73 -7.99
C VAL A 145 1.31 2.43 -6.61
N VAL A 146 1.48 1.15 -6.29
CA VAL A 146 1.93 0.67 -4.97
C VAL A 146 3.24 -0.08 -5.14
N CYS A 147 4.34 0.60 -4.85
CA CYS A 147 5.69 0.03 -4.89
C CYS A 147 6.67 0.86 -4.05
N SER A 148 7.88 0.34 -3.84
CA SER A 148 8.97 1.09 -3.21
C SER A 148 9.61 2.08 -4.21
N ALA A 149 10.32 3.09 -3.70
CA ALA A 149 11.06 4.03 -4.55
C ALA A 149 12.12 3.35 -5.43
N MET A 150 12.75 2.29 -4.91
CA MET A 150 13.76 1.51 -5.63
C MET A 150 13.16 0.78 -6.84
N HIS A 151 11.90 0.39 -6.74
CA HIS A 151 11.23 -0.43 -7.73
C HIS A 151 10.25 0.33 -8.62
N PHE A 152 10.06 1.62 -8.37
CA PHE A 152 9.28 2.49 -9.23
C PHE A 152 9.65 2.40 -10.73
N PRO A 153 10.93 2.18 -11.14
CA PRO A 153 11.29 1.88 -12.53
C PRO A 153 10.53 0.72 -13.19
N LEU A 154 10.15 -0.32 -12.43
CA LEU A 154 9.38 -1.45 -12.95
C LEU A 154 7.98 -1.05 -13.41
N THR A 155 7.45 0.06 -12.87
CA THR A 155 6.18 0.66 -13.35
C THR A 155 6.27 0.96 -14.84
N GLN A 156 7.38 1.57 -15.27
CA GLN A 156 7.57 1.95 -16.66
C GLN A 156 7.56 0.73 -17.58
N GLU A 157 8.18 -0.38 -17.16
CA GLU A 157 8.20 -1.61 -17.93
C GLU A 157 6.79 -2.20 -18.11
N LEU A 158 5.97 -2.17 -17.05
CA LEU A 158 4.61 -2.71 -17.10
C LEU A 158 3.66 -1.90 -17.99
N ILE A 159 3.85 -0.58 -18.04
CA ILE A 159 2.97 0.31 -18.80
C ILE A 159 3.52 0.60 -20.20
N LEU A 160 4.73 0.15 -20.54
CA LEU A 160 5.42 0.50 -21.79
C LEU A 160 4.59 0.21 -23.05
N ASN A 161 3.86 -0.91 -23.04
CA ASN A 161 3.07 -1.38 -24.18
C ASN A 161 1.64 -0.83 -24.22
N GLN A 162 1.29 0.11 -23.33
CA GLN A 162 -0.05 0.66 -23.25
C GLN A 162 -0.19 1.85 -24.22
N ILE A 163 -1.14 1.77 -25.15
CA ILE A 163 -1.30 2.70 -26.27
C ILE A 163 -1.98 4.01 -25.85
N SER A 164 -2.82 3.98 -24.81
CA SER A 164 -3.48 5.17 -24.28
C SER A 164 -3.93 4.99 -22.83
N TYR A 165 -3.76 6.01 -22.02
CA TYR A 165 -4.30 6.15 -20.65
C TYR A 165 -4.36 7.63 -20.26
N SER A 166 -4.57 8.51 -21.26
CA SER A 166 -4.64 9.97 -21.03
C SER A 166 -5.78 10.39 -20.12
N LYS A 167 -6.81 9.54 -20.03
CA LYS A 167 -7.93 9.65 -19.09
C LYS A 167 -7.75 8.78 -17.86
N THR A 168 -6.55 8.40 -17.46
CA THR A 168 -6.32 7.64 -16.24
C THR A 168 -5.56 8.53 -15.27
N LEU A 169 -6.11 8.70 -14.07
CA LEU A 169 -5.43 9.38 -12.99
C LEU A 169 -4.51 8.39 -12.29
N PHE A 170 -3.22 8.69 -12.22
CA PHE A 170 -2.26 7.89 -11.48
C PHE A 170 -2.10 8.46 -10.08
N PHE A 171 -2.41 7.65 -9.07
CA PHE A 171 -2.24 7.98 -7.67
C PHE A 171 -1.03 7.22 -7.14
N VAL A 172 0.12 7.88 -7.03
CA VAL A 172 1.40 7.24 -6.69
C VAL A 172 1.62 7.31 -5.19
N THR A 173 1.52 6.18 -4.49
CA THR A 173 1.69 6.12 -3.03
C THR A 173 3.14 5.92 -2.59
N THR A 174 4.08 5.95 -3.53
CA THR A 174 5.50 5.65 -3.30
C THR A 174 6.22 6.84 -2.67
N ASN A 175 6.59 6.71 -1.39
CA ASN A 175 7.45 7.68 -0.71
C ASN A 175 8.81 7.81 -1.41
N GLY A 176 9.37 9.02 -1.47
CA GLY A 176 10.68 9.28 -2.07
C GLY A 176 10.70 9.40 -3.59
N VAL A 177 9.56 9.28 -4.27
CA VAL A 177 9.42 9.58 -5.70
C VAL A 177 8.82 10.98 -5.86
N THR A 178 9.54 11.89 -6.52
CA THR A 178 9.03 13.24 -6.78
C THR A 178 7.96 13.23 -7.87
N ILE A 179 7.04 14.21 -7.83
CA ILE A 179 5.96 14.32 -8.83
C ILE A 179 6.49 14.41 -10.26
N ASN A 180 7.58 15.14 -10.49
CA ASN A 180 8.19 15.27 -11.82
C ASN A 180 8.78 13.94 -12.29
N ARG A 181 9.45 13.19 -11.40
CA ARG A 181 9.95 11.85 -11.72
C ARG A 181 8.80 10.91 -12.07
N ALA A 182 7.72 10.91 -11.28
CA ALA A 182 6.56 10.09 -11.54
C ALA A 182 5.90 10.41 -12.89
N LYS A 183 5.64 11.69 -13.19
CA LYS A 183 5.08 12.14 -14.48
C LYS A 183 5.94 11.72 -15.66
N ASN A 184 7.26 11.86 -15.56
CA ASN A 184 8.19 11.50 -16.63
C ASN A 184 8.19 9.99 -16.90
N MET A 185 8.21 9.17 -15.85
CA MET A 185 8.27 7.71 -15.98
C MET A 185 6.92 7.11 -16.42
N ILE A 186 5.82 7.65 -15.89
CA ILE A 186 4.45 7.25 -16.28
C ILE A 186 4.08 7.84 -17.65
N LYS A 187 4.79 8.86 -18.12
CA LYS A 187 4.48 9.62 -19.36
C LYS A 187 3.05 10.18 -19.35
N SER A 188 2.59 10.63 -18.18
CA SER A 188 1.28 11.24 -17.99
C SER A 188 1.38 12.50 -17.14
N SER A 189 0.60 13.52 -17.48
CA SER A 189 0.43 14.71 -16.65
C SER A 189 -0.57 14.49 -15.52
N ALA A 190 -1.47 13.50 -15.65
CA ALA A 190 -2.49 13.13 -14.69
C ALA A 190 -1.91 12.23 -13.59
N VAL A 191 -0.91 12.75 -12.86
CA VAL A 191 -0.26 12.07 -11.73
C VAL A 191 -0.43 12.91 -10.48
N VAL A 192 -0.85 12.26 -9.40
CA VAL A 192 -0.99 12.82 -8.06
C VAL A 192 -0.18 11.98 -7.10
N ILE A 193 0.58 12.65 -6.24
CA ILE A 193 1.29 12.04 -5.11
C ILE A 193 0.64 12.62 -3.85
N PRO A 194 0.01 11.81 -2.99
CA PRO A 194 -0.42 12.26 -1.68
C PRO A 194 0.82 12.57 -0.85
N CYS A 195 1.23 13.84 -0.81
CA CYS A 195 2.26 14.27 0.14
C CYS A 195 1.64 14.28 1.55
N PHE A 196 1.98 13.28 2.35
CA PHE A 196 1.66 13.29 3.79
C PHE A 196 2.64 14.16 4.60
N ASP A 197 3.68 14.71 3.95
CA ASP A 197 4.80 15.44 4.56
C ASP A 197 4.48 16.89 4.98
N TYR A 198 3.27 17.42 4.79
CA TYR A 198 3.02 18.82 5.15
C TYR A 198 3.10 19.12 6.66
N GLN A 199 3.22 18.09 7.52
CA GLN A 199 3.57 18.24 8.94
C GLN A 199 4.92 17.65 9.34
N SER A 200 5.58 16.84 8.49
CA SER A 200 6.92 16.33 8.79
C SER A 200 7.98 17.40 8.58
N GLU A 201 7.80 18.33 7.63
CA GLU A 201 8.69 19.51 7.50
C GLU A 201 8.58 20.42 8.74
N LEU A 202 7.39 20.55 9.35
CA LEU A 202 7.20 21.32 10.58
C LEU A 202 7.78 20.63 11.83
N LEU A 203 7.88 19.30 11.84
CA LEU A 203 8.46 18.53 12.94
C LEU A 203 9.97 18.33 12.77
N GLY A 204 10.45 18.05 11.55
CA GLY A 204 11.87 17.94 11.21
C GLY A 204 12.63 19.25 11.42
N HIS A 205 12.06 20.39 11.02
CA HIS A 205 12.65 21.69 11.33
C HIS A 205 12.70 22.02 12.83
N ARG A 206 11.82 21.44 13.66
CA ARG A 206 11.90 21.61 15.13
C ARG A 206 12.95 20.71 15.78
N PHE A 207 13.13 19.48 15.28
CA PHE A 207 14.17 18.58 15.79
C PHE A 207 15.58 19.02 15.38
N ASP A 208 15.76 19.53 14.17
CA ASP A 208 17.06 20.07 13.73
C ASP A 208 17.44 21.36 14.45
N GLN A 209 16.46 22.23 14.77
CA GLN A 209 16.71 23.45 15.54
C GLN A 209 16.96 23.19 17.03
N GLN A 210 16.41 22.11 17.63
CA GLN A 210 16.71 21.76 19.02
C GLN A 210 18.10 21.12 19.20
N SER A 211 18.66 20.48 18.15
CA SER A 211 20.01 19.91 18.19
C SER A 211 21.14 20.94 18.09
N GLN A 212 20.84 22.17 17.68
CA GLN A 212 21.84 23.24 17.49
C GLN A 212 22.01 24.17 18.70
N TYR A 213 21.28 23.96 19.81
CA TYR A 213 21.37 24.78 21.02
C TYR A 213 21.84 24.04 22.28
N THR A 214 22.43 22.86 22.14
CA THR A 214 23.14 22.18 23.23
C THR A 214 24.61 22.00 22.88
N HIS A 215 25.37 23.08 23.00
CA HIS A 215 26.81 23.08 23.27
C HIS A 215 27.13 24.24 24.22
#